data_AF-A0A847FCU0-F1
#
_entry.id   AF-A0A847FCU0-F1
#
_cell.length_a   1.000
_cell.length_b   1.000
_cell.length_c   1.000
_cell.angle_alpha   90.00
_cell.angle_beta   90.00
_cell.angle_gamma   90.00
#
_symmetry.space_group_name_H-M   'P 1'
#
loop_
_entity.id
_entity.type
_entity.pdbx_description
1 polymer ?
#
loop_
_entity_poly.entity_id
_entity_poly.type
_entity_poly.pdbx_seq_one_letter_code
_entity_poly.pdbx_strand_id
1 'polypeptide(L)'
;MSYSGNAQVKMQGSTSTVGSLSTAPKPAYTLSDKEFLQKIATKAESTGARLGKGSAGTGASQGTWKHTYAQKVLERYQRMTGQKTHLLAETSYFQFEDVKRGFLGSARPDVYDPLTGTIYDYKFVKNPGKGLPSAQMEKNIANVPGVINQVEVNP
;
A
#
# COMPACT_ATOMS: atom_id res chain seq x y z
N MET A 1 65.03 -32.87 -8.25
CA MET A 1 65.31 -31.56 -8.86
C MET A 1 64.18 -31.23 -9.82
N SER A 2 63.43 -30.16 -9.51
CA SER A 2 62.93 -29.14 -10.45
C SER A 2 61.95 -29.46 -11.60
N TYR A 3 60.78 -28.79 -11.50
CA TYR A 3 59.96 -28.12 -12.56
C TYR A 3 59.30 -29.01 -13.65
N SER A 4 58.16 -28.71 -14.29
CA SER A 4 57.13 -27.66 -14.29
C SER A 4 56.05 -28.13 -15.31
N GLY A 5 54.80 -27.68 -15.22
CA GLY A 5 53.84 -27.88 -16.33
C GLY A 5 52.39 -27.54 -16.04
N ASN A 6 52.06 -26.25 -16.07
CA ASN A 6 50.68 -25.71 -16.09
C ASN A 6 49.96 -26.04 -17.41
N ALA A 7 48.67 -26.38 -17.35
CA ALA A 7 47.69 -26.02 -18.37
C ALA A 7 46.28 -25.92 -17.75
N GLN A 8 45.80 -24.69 -17.60
CA GLN A 8 44.43 -24.38 -17.21
C GLN A 8 43.47 -24.67 -18.37
N VAL A 9 42.40 -25.44 -18.10
CA VAL A 9 41.31 -25.68 -19.04
C VAL A 9 40.31 -24.52 -18.93
N LYS A 10 40.14 -23.80 -20.04
CA LYS A 10 39.13 -22.75 -20.23
C LYS A 10 37.72 -23.33 -20.11
N MET A 11 36.95 -22.91 -19.12
CA MET A 11 35.50 -23.10 -19.12
C MET A 11 34.85 -22.01 -19.98
N GLN A 12 34.34 -22.39 -21.15
CA GLN A 12 33.47 -21.55 -21.97
C GLN A 12 32.05 -21.60 -21.39
N GLY A 13 31.44 -20.42 -21.34
CA GLY A 13 30.19 -20.16 -20.65
C GLY A 13 28.98 -20.90 -21.21
N SER A 14 28.07 -21.22 -20.30
CA SER A 14 26.67 -21.48 -20.62
C SER A 14 25.85 -20.52 -19.76
N THR A 15 25.52 -19.37 -20.33
CA THR A 15 24.55 -18.42 -19.79
C THR A 15 23.19 -19.12 -19.70
N SER A 16 22.84 -19.59 -18.50
CA SER A 16 21.51 -20.10 -18.22
C SER A 16 20.58 -18.93 -17.98
N THR A 17 19.77 -18.65 -18.99
CA THR A 17 18.60 -17.77 -18.98
C THR A 17 17.76 -18.00 -17.71
N VAL A 18 17.68 -17.00 -16.84
CA VAL A 18 16.72 -16.97 -15.72
C VAL A 18 15.32 -16.77 -16.31
N GLY A 19 14.66 -17.89 -16.57
CA GLY A 19 13.23 -17.92 -16.87
C GLY A 19 12.45 -17.41 -15.66
N SER A 20 11.77 -16.29 -15.83
CA SER A 20 10.79 -15.75 -14.88
C SER A 20 9.66 -16.77 -14.71
N LEU A 21 9.66 -17.48 -13.59
CA LEU A 21 8.54 -18.32 -13.18
C LEU A 21 7.35 -17.40 -12.90
N SER A 22 6.31 -17.50 -13.71
CA SER A 22 5.03 -16.85 -13.47
C SER A 22 4.38 -17.45 -12.23
N THR A 23 4.67 -16.89 -11.06
CA THR A 23 3.99 -17.28 -9.82
C THR A 23 2.53 -16.85 -9.94
N ALA A 24 1.60 -17.82 -9.88
CA ALA A 24 0.18 -17.54 -9.84
C ALA A 24 -0.13 -16.47 -8.77
N PRO A 25 -1.05 -15.53 -9.03
CA PRO A 25 -1.31 -14.45 -8.09
C PRO A 25 -1.77 -15.01 -6.74
N LYS A 26 -1.01 -14.72 -5.67
CA LYS A 26 -1.36 -15.11 -4.30
C LYS A 26 -2.79 -14.67 -3.97
N PRO A 27 -3.64 -15.55 -3.39
CA PRO A 27 -4.98 -15.19 -2.94
C PRO A 27 -4.93 -14.03 -1.94
N ALA A 28 -5.89 -13.11 -2.03
CA ALA A 28 -5.90 -11.89 -1.22
C ALA A 28 -5.83 -12.15 0.30
N TYR A 29 -6.41 -13.25 0.77
CA TYR A 29 -6.41 -13.65 2.19
C TYR A 29 -5.04 -14.06 2.73
N THR A 30 -4.14 -14.50 1.86
CA THR A 30 -2.77 -14.93 2.22
C THR A 30 -1.78 -13.77 2.28
N LEU A 31 -2.20 -12.58 1.82
CA LEU A 31 -1.35 -11.40 1.79
C LEU A 31 -1.28 -10.77 3.18
N SER A 32 -0.12 -10.20 3.50
CA SER A 32 -0.05 -9.22 4.60
C SER A 32 -0.99 -8.04 4.31
N ASP A 33 -1.39 -7.30 5.34
CA ASP A 33 -2.30 -6.17 5.17
C ASP A 33 -1.71 -5.11 4.24
N LYS A 34 -0.42 -4.82 4.38
CA LYS A 34 0.30 -3.91 3.46
C LYS A 34 0.22 -4.40 2.01
N GLU A 35 0.55 -5.68 1.74
CA GLU A 35 0.50 -6.23 0.38
C GLU A 35 -0.93 -6.25 -0.19
N PHE A 36 -1.92 -6.52 0.65
CA PHE A 36 -3.32 -6.48 0.27
C PHE A 36 -3.77 -5.07 -0.11
N LEU A 37 -3.48 -4.08 0.72
CA LEU A 37 -3.78 -2.66 0.44
C LEU A 37 -3.00 -2.15 -0.77
N GLN A 38 -1.75 -2.59 -0.95
CA GLN A 38 -0.95 -2.32 -2.15
C GLN A 38 -1.66 -2.79 -3.43
N LYS A 39 -2.26 -4.00 -3.43
CA LYS A 39 -3.05 -4.46 -4.57
C LYS A 39 -4.31 -3.61 -4.80
N ILE A 40 -4.95 -3.12 -3.74
CA ILE A 40 -6.08 -2.20 -3.85
C ILE A 40 -5.65 -0.88 -4.49
N ALA A 41 -4.52 -0.30 -4.07
CA ALA A 41 -3.96 0.92 -4.66
C ALA A 41 -3.68 0.74 -6.16
N THR A 42 -2.96 -0.31 -6.55
CA THR A 42 -2.66 -0.61 -7.96
C THR A 42 -3.95 -0.83 -8.79
N LYS A 43 -5.00 -1.43 -8.19
CA LYS A 43 -6.30 -1.59 -8.85
C LYS A 43 -7.02 -0.24 -9.03
N ALA A 44 -6.98 0.63 -8.02
CA ALA A 44 -7.55 1.97 -8.11
C ALA A 44 -6.85 2.81 -9.18
N GLU A 45 -5.52 2.73 -9.25
CA GLU A 45 -4.72 3.38 -10.30
C GLU A 45 -5.10 2.92 -11.69
N SER A 46 -4.98 1.61 -11.96
CA SER A 46 -5.26 1.04 -13.28
C SER A 46 -6.71 1.27 -13.72
N THR A 47 -7.67 1.19 -12.79
CA THR A 47 -9.08 1.49 -13.10
C THR A 47 -9.29 2.97 -13.37
N GLY A 48 -8.72 3.85 -12.56
CA GLY A 48 -8.84 5.30 -12.74
C GLY A 48 -8.24 5.76 -14.07
N ALA A 49 -7.05 5.28 -14.41
CA ALA A 49 -6.41 5.56 -15.70
C ALA A 49 -7.28 5.07 -16.87
N ARG A 50 -7.78 3.82 -16.80
CA ARG A 50 -8.66 3.25 -17.83
C ARG A 50 -9.96 4.02 -18.02
N LEU A 51 -10.51 4.62 -16.96
CA LEU A 51 -11.72 5.43 -17.00
C LEU A 51 -11.46 6.92 -17.29
N GLY A 52 -10.25 7.28 -17.72
CA GLY A 52 -9.89 8.66 -18.09
C GLY A 52 -9.81 9.62 -16.90
N LYS A 53 -9.62 9.11 -15.68
CA LYS A 53 -9.43 9.95 -14.48
C LYS A 53 -8.02 10.51 -14.34
N GLY A 54 -7.11 10.14 -15.24
CA GLY A 54 -5.69 10.50 -15.18
C GLY A 54 -4.86 9.58 -14.29
N SER A 55 -3.56 9.54 -14.58
CA SER A 55 -2.58 8.77 -13.79
C SER A 55 -2.32 9.43 -12.44
N ALA A 56 -1.67 8.72 -11.52
CA ALA A 56 -1.23 9.29 -10.24
C ALA A 56 -0.49 10.62 -10.45
N GLY A 57 -0.89 11.65 -9.69
CA GLY A 57 -0.29 12.98 -9.74
C GLY A 57 -0.83 13.94 -10.81
N THR A 58 -1.89 13.58 -11.55
CA THR A 58 -2.49 14.49 -12.54
C THR A 58 -3.48 15.50 -11.94
N GLY A 59 -3.84 15.38 -10.66
CA GLY A 59 -4.61 16.39 -9.95
C GLY A 59 -5.44 15.88 -8.76
N ALA A 60 -5.99 16.81 -7.98
CA ALA A 60 -6.75 16.49 -6.76
C ALA A 60 -8.02 15.65 -7.03
N SER A 61 -8.77 15.98 -8.09
CA SER A 61 -10.00 15.24 -8.46
C SER A 61 -9.72 13.75 -8.74
N GLN A 62 -8.61 13.48 -9.44
CA GLN A 62 -8.13 12.12 -9.67
C GLN A 62 -7.80 11.41 -8.36
N GLY A 63 -7.07 12.08 -7.45
CA GLY A 63 -6.71 11.55 -6.15
C GLY A 63 -7.95 11.14 -5.36
N THR A 64 -8.88 12.08 -5.16
CA THR A 64 -10.15 11.85 -4.45
C THR A 64 -10.93 10.66 -5.02
N TRP A 65 -10.99 10.55 -6.36
CA TRP A 65 -11.65 9.41 -7.00
C TRP A 65 -10.96 8.08 -6.66
N LYS A 66 -9.62 8.03 -6.68
CA LYS A 66 -8.86 6.80 -6.38
C LYS A 66 -8.92 6.41 -4.90
N HIS A 67 -8.88 7.36 -3.96
CA HIS A 67 -9.15 7.08 -2.53
C HIS A 67 -10.55 6.49 -2.35
N THR A 68 -11.57 7.13 -2.92
CA THR A 68 -12.96 6.64 -2.87
C THR A 68 -13.10 5.25 -3.47
N TYR A 69 -12.42 4.98 -4.59
CA TYR A 69 -12.45 3.67 -5.22
C TYR A 69 -11.75 2.61 -4.36
N ALA A 70 -10.59 2.93 -3.79
CA ALA A 70 -9.85 2.04 -2.90
C ALA A 70 -10.68 1.65 -1.67
N GLN A 71 -11.33 2.63 -1.01
CA GLN A 71 -12.29 2.40 0.08
C GLN A 71 -13.36 1.39 -0.32
N LYS A 72 -14.05 1.64 -1.45
CA LYS A 72 -15.14 0.77 -1.93
C LYS A 72 -14.66 -0.65 -2.23
N VAL A 73 -13.45 -0.82 -2.73
CA VAL A 73 -12.87 -2.14 -3.00
C VAL A 73 -12.60 -2.89 -1.69
N LEU A 74 -12.02 -2.22 -0.69
CA LEU A 74 -11.78 -2.80 0.63
C LEU A 74 -13.08 -3.24 1.29
N GLU A 75 -14.05 -2.34 1.41
CA GLU A 75 -15.35 -2.61 2.03
C GLU A 75 -16.13 -3.72 1.29
N ARG A 76 -16.08 -3.73 -0.04
CA ARG A 76 -16.70 -4.79 -0.84
C ARG A 76 -16.03 -6.15 -0.58
N TYR A 77 -14.70 -6.18 -0.49
CA TYR A 77 -13.97 -7.41 -0.19
C TYR A 77 -14.35 -7.95 1.19
N GLN A 78 -14.34 -7.09 2.22
CA GLN A 78 -14.74 -7.44 3.58
C GLN A 78 -16.15 -7.99 3.62
N ARG A 79 -17.12 -7.31 2.98
CA ARG A 79 -18.52 -7.76 2.92
C ARG A 79 -18.68 -9.11 2.21
N MET A 80 -17.93 -9.35 1.13
CA MET A 80 -18.06 -10.57 0.34
C MET A 80 -17.37 -11.79 0.95
N THR A 81 -16.31 -11.57 1.75
CA THR A 81 -15.42 -12.66 2.20
C THR A 81 -15.38 -12.83 3.71
N GLY A 82 -15.81 -11.83 4.49
CA GLY A 82 -15.64 -11.80 5.95
C GLY A 82 -14.19 -11.65 6.41
N GLN A 83 -13.26 -11.30 5.51
CA GLN A 83 -11.83 -11.21 5.81
C GLN A 83 -11.34 -9.77 5.82
N LYS A 84 -10.19 -9.54 6.46
CA LYS A 84 -9.57 -8.21 6.60
C LYS A 84 -10.49 -7.19 7.26
N THR A 85 -11.47 -7.64 8.02
CA THR A 85 -12.51 -6.81 8.67
C THR A 85 -11.95 -5.91 9.77
N HIS A 86 -10.74 -6.19 10.25
CA HIS A 86 -10.00 -5.33 11.17
C HIS A 86 -9.46 -4.05 10.53
N LEU A 87 -9.36 -3.99 9.19
CA LEU A 87 -8.91 -2.79 8.48
C LEU A 87 -10.05 -1.77 8.36
N LEU A 88 -9.97 -0.69 9.13
CA LEU A 88 -11.00 0.35 9.19
C LEU A 88 -10.73 1.43 8.16
N ALA A 89 -11.60 1.56 7.17
CA ALA A 89 -11.46 2.55 6.10
C ALA A 89 -12.09 3.89 6.48
N GLU A 90 -11.39 5.01 6.22
CA GLU A 90 -11.94 6.38 6.25
C GLU A 90 -12.72 6.74 7.53
N THR A 91 -12.35 6.13 8.67
CA THR A 91 -12.97 6.40 9.97
C THR A 91 -12.34 7.64 10.60
N SER A 92 -13.18 8.55 11.09
CA SER A 92 -12.71 9.79 11.72
C SER A 92 -12.51 9.60 13.21
N TYR A 93 -11.41 10.11 13.74
CA TYR A 93 -11.07 10.06 15.16
C TYR A 93 -10.75 11.45 15.71
N PHE A 94 -11.18 11.74 16.92
CA PHE A 94 -10.81 12.94 17.67
C PHE A 94 -10.62 12.57 19.13
N GLN A 95 -9.46 12.95 19.70
CA GLN A 95 -9.09 12.57 21.07
C GLN A 95 -9.28 11.07 21.35
N PHE A 96 -8.84 10.22 20.42
CA PHE A 96 -8.84 8.76 20.51
C PHE A 96 -10.21 8.08 20.39
N GLU A 97 -11.29 8.84 20.23
CA GLU A 97 -12.65 8.34 20.03
C GLU A 97 -13.08 8.46 18.57
N ASP A 98 -13.95 7.55 18.12
CA ASP A 98 -14.56 7.66 16.80
C ASP A 98 -15.58 8.80 16.76
N VAL A 99 -15.55 9.56 15.68
CA VAL A 99 -16.43 10.71 15.49
C VAL A 99 -17.00 10.73 14.09
N LYS A 100 -18.10 11.48 13.93
CA LYS A 100 -18.69 11.69 12.60
C LYS A 100 -17.69 12.33 11.65
N ARG A 101 -17.76 11.93 10.37
CA ARG A 101 -16.98 12.55 9.31
C ARG A 101 -17.18 14.07 9.29
N GLY A 102 -16.09 14.81 9.18
CA GLY A 102 -16.11 16.28 9.14
C GLY A 102 -16.10 16.94 10.52
N PHE A 103 -15.97 16.18 11.61
CA PHE A 103 -15.71 16.74 12.93
C PHE A 103 -14.43 17.58 12.90
N LEU A 104 -14.51 18.83 13.34
CA LEU A 104 -13.39 19.77 13.28
C LEU A 104 -12.24 19.28 14.14
N GLY A 105 -11.02 19.30 13.60
CA GLY A 105 -9.82 18.82 14.29
C GLY A 105 -9.59 17.31 14.20
N SER A 106 -10.56 16.51 13.76
CA SER A 106 -10.40 15.05 13.63
C SER A 106 -9.31 14.66 12.62
N ALA A 107 -8.66 13.54 12.90
CA ALA A 107 -7.85 12.79 11.94
C ALA A 107 -8.74 11.78 11.20
N ARG A 108 -8.43 11.52 9.93
CA ARG A 108 -9.13 10.51 9.13
C ARG A 108 -8.12 9.80 8.24
N PRO A 109 -7.43 8.77 8.74
CA PRO A 109 -6.54 7.97 7.92
C PRO A 109 -7.33 7.25 6.82
N ASP A 110 -6.67 6.92 5.71
CA ASP A 110 -7.30 6.15 4.64
C ASP A 110 -7.69 4.76 5.12
N VAL A 111 -6.77 4.07 5.80
CA VAL A 111 -7.01 2.79 6.46
C VAL A 111 -6.27 2.75 7.79
N TYR A 112 -6.96 2.31 8.84
CA TYR A 112 -6.38 2.09 10.17
C TYR A 112 -6.55 0.64 10.60
N ASP A 113 -5.46 0.04 11.09
CA ASP A 113 -5.44 -1.28 11.71
C ASP A 113 -5.26 -1.13 13.24
N PRO A 114 -6.33 -1.32 14.02
CA PRO A 114 -6.27 -1.23 15.48
C PRO A 114 -5.57 -2.41 16.15
N LEU A 115 -5.36 -3.54 15.45
CA LEU A 115 -4.67 -4.70 16.03
C LEU A 115 -3.17 -4.45 16.13
N THR A 116 -2.62 -3.69 15.18
CA THR A 116 -1.18 -3.39 15.09
C THR A 116 -0.86 -1.94 15.37
N GLY A 117 -1.87 -1.08 15.54
CA GLY A 117 -1.68 0.36 15.64
C GLY A 117 -1.14 0.99 14.35
N THR A 118 -1.37 0.35 13.20
CA THR A 118 -0.78 0.78 11.92
C THR A 118 -1.78 1.59 11.11
N ILE A 119 -1.38 2.79 10.69
CA ILE A 119 -2.08 3.56 9.66
C ILE A 119 -1.46 3.26 8.30
N TYR A 120 -2.30 3.02 7.30
CA TYR A 120 -1.90 2.91 5.90
C TYR A 120 -2.51 4.07 5.13
N ASP A 121 -1.67 4.86 4.48
CA ASP A 121 -2.06 6.08 3.76
C ASP A 121 -1.70 5.93 2.27
N TYR A 122 -2.71 6.00 1.41
CA TYR A 122 -2.54 5.89 -0.04
C TYR A 122 -1.95 7.18 -0.61
N LYS A 123 -0.91 7.07 -1.45
CA LYS A 123 -0.40 8.22 -2.23
C LYS A 123 -0.56 8.02 -3.73
N PHE A 124 -1.66 8.53 -4.27
CA PHE A 124 -1.88 8.63 -5.72
C PHE A 124 -1.23 9.89 -6.32
N VAL A 125 0.08 10.05 -6.10
CA VAL A 125 0.87 11.21 -6.54
C VAL A 125 1.95 10.79 -7.55
N LYS A 126 2.54 11.75 -8.28
CA LYS A 126 3.54 11.46 -9.32
C LYS A 126 4.83 10.84 -8.78
N ASN A 127 5.28 11.32 -7.63
CA ASN A 127 6.53 10.90 -6.99
C ASN A 127 6.25 10.46 -5.55
N PRO A 128 5.71 9.25 -5.34
CA PRO A 128 5.53 8.69 -4.01
C PRO A 128 6.89 8.24 -3.42
N GLY A 129 6.89 7.74 -2.20
CA GLY A 129 8.06 7.25 -1.46
C GLY A 129 8.67 8.27 -0.52
N LYS A 130 7.96 9.36 -0.22
CA LYS A 130 8.43 10.43 0.68
C LYS A 130 7.92 10.27 2.11
N GLY A 131 7.02 9.31 2.34
CA GLY A 131 6.36 9.12 3.60
C GLY A 131 5.22 10.13 3.82
N LEU A 132 4.59 10.02 4.99
CA LEU A 132 3.57 10.97 5.40
C LEU A 132 4.22 12.28 5.86
N PRO A 133 3.61 13.45 5.58
CA PRO A 133 4.05 14.71 6.16
C PRO A 133 4.02 14.67 7.69
N SER A 134 5.03 15.23 8.38
CA SER A 134 5.12 15.19 9.85
C SER A 134 3.87 15.73 10.54
N ALA A 135 3.29 16.82 10.04
CA ALA A 135 2.04 17.37 10.57
C ALA A 135 0.86 16.38 10.48
N GLN A 136 0.79 15.57 9.42
CA GLN A 136 -0.22 14.51 9.31
C GLN A 136 0.09 13.38 10.30
N MET A 137 1.36 13.01 10.46
CA MET A 137 1.77 11.97 11.40
C MET A 137 1.46 12.36 12.84
N GLU A 138 1.78 13.58 13.24
CA GLU A 138 1.48 14.14 14.56
C GLU A 138 -0.03 14.25 14.79
N LYS A 139 -0.78 14.71 13.79
CA LYS A 139 -2.24 14.78 13.87
C LYS A 139 -2.86 13.39 14.07
N ASN A 140 -2.35 12.38 13.39
CA ASN A 140 -2.77 10.99 13.57
C ASN A 140 -2.44 10.49 14.98
N ILE A 141 -1.22 10.71 15.46
CA ILE A 141 -0.79 10.32 16.83
C ILE A 141 -1.65 11.00 17.90
N ALA A 142 -2.02 12.25 17.70
CA ALA A 142 -2.82 13.01 18.67
C ALA A 142 -4.30 12.61 18.72
N ASN A 143 -4.83 11.92 17.71
CA ASN A 143 -6.27 11.72 17.57
C ASN A 143 -6.70 10.28 17.34
N VAL A 144 -5.89 9.45 16.69
CA VAL A 144 -6.23 8.05 16.39
C VAL A 144 -5.72 7.19 17.57
N PRO A 145 -6.56 6.31 18.15
CA PRO A 145 -6.17 5.52 19.31
C PRO A 145 -5.00 4.59 18.97
N GLY A 146 -3.96 4.53 19.80
CA GLY A 146 -2.94 3.48 19.73
C GLY A 146 -2.07 3.46 18.47
N VAL A 147 -1.81 4.61 17.82
CA VAL A 147 -0.91 4.66 16.66
C VAL A 147 0.51 4.28 17.05
N ILE A 148 1.04 3.23 16.42
CA ILE A 148 2.41 2.73 16.56
C ILE A 148 3.21 2.96 15.27
N ASN A 149 2.58 2.77 14.11
CA ASN A 149 3.24 2.86 12.82
C ASN A 149 2.37 3.58 11.79
N GLN A 150 3.01 4.24 10.82
CA GLN A 150 2.33 4.94 9.73
C GLN A 150 3.06 4.67 8.42
N VAL A 151 2.37 4.03 7.48
CA VAL A 151 2.95 3.45 6.28
C VAL A 151 2.32 4.05 5.04
N GLU A 152 3.17 4.49 4.13
CA GLU A 152 2.75 4.93 2.81
C GLU A 152 2.46 3.72 1.90
N VAL A 153 1.35 3.77 1.15
CA VAL A 153 0.96 2.75 0.16
C VAL A 153 0.79 3.40 -1.20
N ASN A 154 1.53 2.92 -2.21
CA ASN A 154 1.71 3.64 -3.47
C ASN A 154 1.44 2.72 -4.65
N PRO A 155 0.56 3.08 -5.59
CA PRO A 155 0.18 2.20 -6.69
C PRO A 155 1.32 1.76 -7.62
#